data_AF-A0A382F245-F1
#
_entry.id   AF-A0A382F245-F1
#
_cell.length_a   1.000
_cell.length_b   1.000
_cell.length_c   1.000
_cell.angle_alpha   90.00
_cell.angle_beta   90.00
_cell.angle_gamma   90.00
#
_symmetry.space_group_name_H-M   'P 1'
#
loop_
_entity.id
_entity.type
_entity.pdbx_description
1 polymer ?
#
loop_
_entity_poly.entity_id
_entity_poly.type
_entity_poly.pdbx_seq_one_letter_code
_entity_poly.pdbx_strand_id
1 'polypeptide(L)' 'MNDKTITIDDIDLFVFDFDGVLTDNLVYTDQNGNEMVSCSRADGLAFDVLRKLKKPVYI' A
#
# COMPACT_ATOMS: atom_id res chain seq x y z
N MET A 1 0.82 -31.49 1.33
CA MET A 1 1.49 -30.25 0.88
C MET A 1 2.32 -29.78 2.05
N ASN A 2 3.61 -29.54 1.87
CA ASN A 2 4.40 -28.94 2.96
C ASN A 2 3.97 -27.47 3.06
N ASP A 3 3.33 -27.11 4.16
CA ASP A 3 3.02 -25.72 4.47
C ASP A 3 4.34 -25.00 4.73
N LYS A 4 4.85 -24.31 3.71
CA LYS A 4 5.96 -23.38 3.86
C LYS A 4 5.43 -22.11 4.51
N THR A 5 5.83 -21.85 5.74
CA THR A 5 5.64 -20.56 6.38
C THR A 5 6.55 -19.54 5.70
N ILE A 6 5.97 -18.51 5.10
CA ILE A 6 6.70 -17.34 4.58
C ILE A 6 6.75 -16.31 5.70
N THR A 7 7.96 -15.88 6.05
CA THR A 7 8.20 -14.79 7.00
C THR A 7 8.45 -13.49 6.25
N ILE A 8 8.40 -12.36 6.96
CA ILE A 8 8.71 -11.05 6.34
C ILE A 8 10.16 -10.97 5.84
N ASP A 9 11.07 -11.72 6.48
CA ASP A 9 12.48 -11.76 6.10
C ASP A 9 12.69 -12.41 4.73
N ASP A 10 11.78 -13.32 4.34
CA ASP A 10 11.78 -13.98 3.03
C ASP A 10 11.26 -13.08 1.89
N ILE A 11 10.73 -11.89 2.21
CA ILE A 11 10.20 -10.95 1.22
C ILE A 11 11.25 -9.90 0.91
N ASP A 12 11.73 -9.90 -0.33
CA ASP A 12 12.73 -8.92 -0.81
C ASP A 12 12.12 -7.56 -1.15
N LEU A 13 10.85 -7.53 -1.57
CA LEU A 13 10.18 -6.33 -2.06
C LEU A 13 8.67 -6.38 -1.87
N PHE A 14 8.09 -5.23 -1.50
CA PHE A 14 6.66 -4.98 -1.55
C PHE A 14 6.32 -4.06 -2.71
N VAL A 15 5.36 -4.46 -3.54
CA VAL A 15 4.79 -3.63 -4.61
C VAL A 15 3.29 -3.57 -4.40
N PHE A 16 2.75 -2.37 -4.31
CA PHE A 16 1.32 -2.14 -4.14
C PHE A 16 0.75 -1.56 -5.42
N ASP A 17 -0.46 -1.98 -5.77
CA ASP A 17 -1.30 -1.17 -6.65
C ASP A 17 -1.81 0.06 -5.87
N PHE A 18 -2.36 1.04 -6.56
CA PHE A 18 -2.92 2.23 -5.92
C PHE A 18 -4.43 2.10 -5.72
N ASP A 19 -5.19 2.00 -6.81
CA ASP A 19 -6.65 2.04 -6.75
C ASP A 19 -7.24 0.73 -6.22
N GLY A 20 -8.03 0.83 -5.15
CA GLY A 20 -8.61 -0.32 -4.47
C GLY A 20 -7.64 -1.13 -3.61
N VAL A 21 -6.39 -0.68 -3.49
CA VAL A 21 -5.40 -1.22 -2.54
C VAL A 21 -5.04 -0.17 -1.50
N LEU A 22 -4.56 1.00 -1.92
CA LEU A 22 -4.24 2.14 -1.04
C LEU A 22 -5.38 3.17 -0.98
N THR A 23 -6.41 2.97 -1.80
CA THR A 23 -7.67 3.71 -1.80
C THR A 23 -8.84 2.73 -1.61
N ASP A 24 -10.03 3.24 -1.31
CA ASP A 24 -11.26 2.46 -1.17
C ASP A 24 -11.97 2.17 -2.50
N ASN A 25 -11.25 2.30 -3.62
CA ASN A 25 -11.75 2.12 -4.99
C ASN A 25 -12.89 3.10 -5.37
N LEU A 26 -12.98 4.23 -4.68
CA LEU A 26 -13.92 5.32 -5.00
C LEU A 26 -13.15 6.57 -5.43
N VAL A 27 -13.75 7.29 -6.39
CA VAL A 27 -13.26 8.59 -6.87
C VAL A 27 -14.31 9.65 -6.56
N TYR A 28 -13.86 10.74 -5.93
CA TYR A 28 -14.65 11.93 -5.70
C TYR A 28 -14.38 12.94 -6.81
N THR A 29 -15.44 13.51 -7.38
CA THR A 29 -15.30 14.52 -8.45
C THR A 29 -15.89 15.85 -7.99
N ASP A 30 -15.15 16.94 -8.19
CA ASP A 30 -15.64 18.30 -7.90
C ASP A 30 -16.44 18.89 -9.07
N GLN A 31 -16.98 20.10 -8.88
CA GLN A 31 -17.79 20.80 -9.91
C GLN A 31 -17.01 21.19 -11.17
N ASN A 32 -15.68 21.17 -11.14
CA ASN A 32 -14.81 21.48 -12.27
C ASN A 32 -14.33 20.22 -13.00
N GLY A 33 -14.71 19.03 -12.52
CA GLY A 33 -14.26 17.75 -13.06
C GLY A 33 -12.91 17.29 -12.50
N ASN A 34 -12.42 17.88 -11.41
CA ASN A 34 -11.20 17.39 -10.75
C ASN A 34 -11.51 16.13 -9.95
N GLU A 35 -10.68 15.11 -10.11
CA GLU A 35 -10.80 13.84 -9.40
C GLU A 35 -9.90 13.83 -8.16
N MET A 36 -10.42 13.28 -7.08
CA MET A 36 -9.73 13.10 -5.80
C MET A 36 -10.03 11.71 -5.25
N VAL A 37 -9.07 11.12 -4.55
CA VAL A 37 -9.23 9.87 -3.83
C VAL A 37 -8.88 10.06 -2.36
N SER A 38 -9.39 9.19 -1.51
CA SER A 38 -9.04 9.18 -0.09
C SER A 38 -8.01 8.09 0.18
N CYS A 39 -6.92 8.46 0.87
CA CYS A 39 -5.87 7.53 1.28
C CYS A 39 -5.84 7.41 2.81
N SER A 40 -5.39 6.25 3.32
CA SER A 40 -5.26 6.02 4.75
C SER A 40 -3.91 6.52 5.30
N ARG A 41 -3.96 7.35 6.35
CA ARG A 41 -2.74 7.75 7.08
C ARG A 41 -2.06 6.57 7.79
N ALA A 42 -2.80 5.52 8.12
CA ALA A 42 -2.25 4.33 8.76
C ALA A 42 -1.29 3.60 7.83
N ASP A 43 -1.55 3.60 6.53
CA ASP A 43 -0.67 2.96 5.53
C ASP A 43 0.67 3.70 5.45
N GLY A 44 0.66 5.03 5.54
CA GLY A 44 1.87 5.83 5.67
C GLY A 44 2.73 5.45 6.88
N LEU A 45 2.10 5.18 8.03
CA LEU A 45 2.80 4.68 9.22
C LEU A 45 3.37 3.27 9.01
N ALA A 46 2.64 2.39 8.31
CA ALA A 46 3.12 1.06 7.95
C ALA A 46 4.33 1.14 7.00
N PHE A 47 4.32 2.04 6.03
CA PHE A 47 5.47 2.29 5.15
C PHE A 47 6.69 2.80 5.93
N ASP A 48 6.49 3.64 6.95
CA ASP A 48 7.58 4.04 7.84
C ASP A 48 8.17 2.87 8.63
N VAL A 49 7.33 1.91 9.04
CA VAL A 49 7.80 0.67 9.67
C VAL A 49 8.59 -0.19 8.67
N LEU A 50 8.07 -0.42 7.45
CA LEU A 50 8.78 -1.18 6.41
C LEU A 50 10.13 -0.54 6.06
N ARG A 51 10.18 0.80 6.00
CA ARG A 51 11.41 1.57 5.81
C ARG A 51 12.42 1.32 6.93
N LYS A 52 11.98 1.31 8.19
CA LYS A 52 12.83 0.99 9.37
C LYS A 52 13.33 -0.45 9.34
N LEU A 53 12.51 -1.38 8.85
CA LEU A 53 12.86 -2.78 8.63
C LEU A 53 13.72 -3.00 7.37
N LYS A 54 14.06 -1.93 6.64
CA LYS A 54 14.82 -1.97 5.37
C LYS A 54 14.16 -2.84 4.30
N LYS A 55 12.84 -2.92 4.31
CA LYS A 55 12.05 -3.58 3.28
C LYS A 55 11.65 -2.53 2.23
N PRO A 56 12.14 -2.61 0.98
CA PRO A 56 11.79 -1.66 -0.05
C PRO A 56 10.30 -1.77 -0.40
N VAL A 57 9.70 -0.63 -0.72
CA VAL A 57 8.28 -0.50 -1.07
C VAL A 57 8.17 0.37 -2.31
N TYR A 58 7.38 -0.09 -3.29
CA TYR A 58 6.97 0.69 -4.45
C TYR A 58 5.45 0.67 -4.58
N ILE A 59 4.91 1.76 -5.13
CA ILE A 59 3.51 1.95 -5.52
C ILE A 59 3.55 2.25 -7.00
#